data_AF-A0A4Q5PPC9-F1
#
_entry.id   AF-A0A4Q5PPC9-F1
#
_cell.length_a   1.000
_cell.length_b   1.000
_cell.length_c   1.000
_cell.angle_alpha   90.00
_cell.angle_beta   90.00
_cell.angle_gamma   90.00
#
_symmetry.space_group_name_H-M   'P 1'
#
loop_
_entity.id
_entity.type
_entity.pdbx_description
1 polymer ?
#
loop_
_entity_poly.entity_id
_entity_poly.type
_entity_poly.pdbx_seq_one_letter_code
_entity_poly.pdbx_strand_id
1 'polypeptide(L)'
;MLSRFFSSILPVALLVFAGGPALAQTAGAPVCVHDDTVKERFIPVEMLTGNLPMQTDQLVMAPVDRVYPFVDELPNGTLGGGDVTLKGPVAWESHQAYQRKVPRANELYALTPDKTALGRVHDDRVGTISNEGKFPVGQWAQGQKRSYSTIYYSTRGERRESTTLEIEKLSCVYEGTPGAMQYGWKTASGTSYGYIYVPGKGLTHVMTRVGGR
;
A
#
# COMPACT_ATOMS: atom_id res chain seq x y z
N MET A 1 58.78 -55.48 13.89
CA MET A 1 58.10 -54.66 12.86
C MET A 1 56.82 -55.41 12.49
N LEU A 2 55.67 -55.09 13.09
CA LEU A 2 54.62 -54.21 12.53
C LEU A 2 54.30 -54.59 11.07
N SER A 3 53.10 -54.96 10.63
CA SER A 3 51.74 -54.64 11.07
C SER A 3 50.75 -55.62 10.40
N ARG A 4 49.70 -56.02 11.11
CA ARG A 4 48.51 -56.71 10.57
C ARG A 4 47.52 -55.65 10.07
N PHE A 5 46.98 -55.79 8.86
CA PHE A 5 45.80 -55.03 8.42
C PHE A 5 44.58 -55.95 8.29
N PHE A 6 43.66 -55.77 9.23
CA PHE A 6 42.24 -56.17 9.18
C PHE A 6 41.43 -54.87 9.25
N SER A 7 40.51 -54.63 8.32
CA SER A 7 39.28 -53.82 8.49
C SER A 7 38.52 -53.81 7.16
N SER A 8 37.40 -54.51 7.07
CA SER A 8 36.06 -54.12 7.55
C SER A 8 35.37 -53.20 6.54
N ILE A 9 34.56 -53.83 5.68
CA ILE A 9 33.61 -53.18 4.77
C ILE A 9 32.44 -52.67 5.61
N LEU A 10 32.24 -51.35 5.67
CA LEU A 10 31.03 -50.74 6.23
C LEU A 10 29.89 -50.76 5.18
N PRO A 11 28.64 -51.07 5.55
CA PRO A 11 27.50 -50.77 4.70
C PRO A 11 27.09 -49.30 4.89
N VAL A 12 26.94 -48.58 3.78
CA VAL A 12 26.31 -47.25 3.76
C VAL A 12 24.80 -47.45 3.86
N ALA A 13 24.22 -47.12 5.02
CA ALA A 13 22.77 -47.07 5.18
C ALA A 13 22.24 -45.78 4.53
N LEU A 14 21.50 -45.93 3.43
CA LEU A 14 20.68 -44.85 2.87
C LEU A 14 19.55 -44.51 3.84
N LEU A 15 19.67 -43.36 4.52
CA LEU A 15 18.56 -42.73 5.23
C LEU A 15 17.63 -42.08 4.20
N VAL A 16 16.52 -42.76 3.92
CA VAL A 16 15.38 -42.18 3.18
C VAL A 16 14.68 -41.21 4.13
N PHE A 17 14.91 -39.91 3.98
CA PHE A 17 14.07 -38.89 4.58
C PHE A 17 12.70 -38.93 3.90
N ALA A 18 11.72 -39.54 4.56
CA ALA A 18 10.32 -39.37 4.23
C ALA A 18 9.94 -37.91 4.54
N GLY A 19 10.10 -37.03 3.56
CA GLY A 19 9.50 -35.71 3.57
C GLY A 19 7.99 -35.87 3.58
N GLY A 20 7.38 -35.74 4.75
CA GLY A 20 5.92 -35.63 4.85
C GLY A 20 5.44 -34.44 4.01
N PRO A 21 4.23 -34.50 3.43
CA PRO A 21 3.69 -33.37 2.69
C PRO A 21 3.56 -32.20 3.68
N ALA A 22 4.35 -31.16 3.47
CA ALA A 22 4.11 -29.88 4.11
C ALA A 22 2.70 -29.46 3.67
N LEU A 23 1.75 -29.54 4.60
CA LEU A 23 0.44 -28.95 4.42
C LEU A 23 0.68 -27.47 4.12
N ALA A 24 0.48 -27.10 2.85
CA ALA A 24 0.40 -25.70 2.46
C ALA A 24 -0.74 -25.12 3.29
N GLN A 25 -0.40 -24.41 4.36
CA GLN A 25 -1.35 -23.53 5.02
C GLN A 25 -1.85 -22.60 3.91
N THR A 26 -3.15 -22.64 3.64
CA THR A 26 -3.81 -21.59 2.90
C THR A 26 -3.43 -20.29 3.60
N ALA A 27 -2.48 -19.55 3.02
CA ALA A 27 -2.03 -18.30 3.58
C ALA A 27 -3.25 -17.40 3.67
N GLY A 28 -3.73 -17.16 4.88
CA GLY A 28 -4.81 -16.19 5.11
C GLY A 28 -4.38 -14.83 4.56
N ALA A 29 -5.36 -13.95 4.35
CA ALA A 29 -5.07 -12.58 3.95
C ALA A 29 -3.98 -11.98 4.87
N PRO A 30 -2.94 -11.35 4.31
CA PRO A 30 -1.81 -10.88 5.09
C PRO A 30 -2.26 -9.84 6.12
N VAL A 31 -1.89 -10.06 7.38
CA VAL A 31 -2.33 -9.24 8.52
C VAL A 31 -1.26 -8.23 8.88
N CYS A 32 -1.64 -6.95 8.93
CA CYS A 32 -0.83 -5.87 9.51
C CYS A 32 -0.98 -5.92 11.05
N VAL A 33 0.03 -6.42 11.76
CA VAL A 33 0.02 -6.59 13.23
C VAL A 33 0.40 -5.28 13.90
N HIS A 34 -0.56 -4.64 14.57
CA HIS A 34 -0.44 -3.28 15.10
C HIS A 34 0.68 -3.19 16.16
N ASP A 35 1.54 -2.18 16.02
CA ASP A 35 2.49 -1.73 17.05
C ASP A 35 1.90 -0.50 17.74
N ASP A 36 1.41 -0.70 18.96
CA ASP A 36 0.61 0.31 19.67
C ASP A 36 1.48 1.32 20.41
N THR A 37 2.79 1.15 20.39
CA THR A 37 3.73 2.09 21.00
C THR A 37 3.83 3.39 20.19
N VAL A 38 3.54 3.33 18.88
CA VAL A 38 3.57 4.48 17.97
C VAL A 38 2.22 5.18 17.97
N LYS A 39 2.14 6.34 18.63
CA LYS A 39 0.90 7.15 18.71
C LYS A 39 0.81 8.24 17.67
N GLU A 40 1.95 8.79 17.25
CA GLU A 40 2.06 9.83 16.23
C GLU A 40 3.29 9.59 15.37
N ARG A 41 3.22 9.98 14.10
CA ARG A 41 4.30 9.80 13.14
C ARG A 41 4.12 10.73 11.94
N PHE A 42 5.24 11.20 11.42
CA PHE A 42 5.30 11.78 10.09
C PHE A 42 5.27 10.67 9.02
N ILE A 43 4.31 10.77 8.09
CA ILE A 43 4.14 9.84 6.98
C ILE A 43 4.76 10.48 5.73
N PRO A 44 5.91 10.00 5.25
CA PRO A 44 6.59 10.56 4.10
C PRO A 44 5.89 10.14 2.79
N VAL A 45 6.09 10.92 1.71
CA VAL A 45 5.57 10.61 0.37
C VAL A 45 6.08 9.25 -0.13
N GLU A 46 7.24 8.87 0.33
CA GLU A 46 7.94 7.62 0.07
C GLU A 46 7.16 6.37 0.52
N MET A 47 6.19 6.52 1.45
CA MET A 47 5.27 5.43 1.78
C MET A 47 4.34 5.05 0.62
N LEU A 48 4.04 5.99 -0.29
CA LEU A 48 3.34 5.70 -1.54
C LEU A 48 4.32 5.19 -2.60
N THR A 49 5.44 5.91 -2.80
CA THR A 49 6.36 5.61 -3.90
C THR A 49 7.16 4.33 -3.68
N GLY A 50 7.29 3.89 -2.43
CA GLY A 50 8.13 2.78 -1.97
C GLY A 50 9.63 3.05 -2.10
N ASN A 51 10.03 4.30 -2.31
CA ASN A 51 11.40 4.68 -2.01
C ASN A 51 11.67 4.51 -0.51
N LEU A 52 12.93 4.41 -0.12
CA LEU A 52 13.26 4.43 1.31
C LEU A 52 12.94 5.83 1.87
N PRO A 53 12.25 5.92 3.02
CA PRO A 53 11.98 7.19 3.68
C PRO A 53 13.26 8.00 3.87
N MET A 54 13.24 9.26 3.45
CA MET A 54 14.25 10.22 3.87
C MET A 54 14.10 10.47 5.39
N GLN A 55 15.20 10.66 6.10
CA GLN A 55 15.19 11.01 7.53
C GLN A 55 14.88 12.50 7.72
N THR A 56 13.72 12.94 7.26
CA THR A 56 13.26 14.34 7.32
C THR A 56 11.74 14.41 7.36
N ASP A 57 11.21 15.44 8.02
CA ASP A 57 9.77 15.73 8.09
C ASP A 57 9.30 16.64 6.94
N GLN A 58 9.95 16.54 5.79
CA GLN A 58 9.59 17.29 4.59
C GLN A 58 8.82 16.41 3.61
N LEU A 59 7.76 16.97 3.04
CA LEU A 59 7.03 16.34 1.96
C LEU A 59 7.69 16.71 0.64
N VAL A 60 8.41 15.74 0.06
CA VAL A 60 9.11 15.90 -1.21
C VAL A 60 8.46 14.99 -2.25
N MET A 61 8.04 15.58 -3.36
CA MET A 61 7.60 14.84 -4.56
C MET A 61 8.84 14.37 -5.34
N ALA A 62 9.60 13.42 -4.79
CA ALA A 62 10.82 12.91 -5.41
C ALA A 62 10.55 12.06 -6.67
N PRO A 63 11.47 12.04 -7.65
CA PRO A 63 11.31 11.20 -8.83
C PRO A 63 11.09 9.72 -8.51
N VAL A 64 10.17 9.09 -9.24
CA VAL A 64 9.89 7.66 -9.24
C VAL A 64 9.52 7.20 -10.64
N ASP A 65 10.00 6.02 -11.02
CA ASP A 65 9.49 5.26 -12.16
C ASP A 65 9.55 3.79 -11.77
N ARG A 66 8.39 3.20 -11.48
CA ARG A 66 8.33 1.81 -11.04
C ARG A 66 7.08 1.10 -11.50
N VAL A 67 7.22 -0.22 -11.56
CA VAL A 67 6.12 -1.18 -11.64
C VAL A 67 6.12 -1.96 -10.33
N TYR A 68 4.94 -2.21 -9.77
CA TYR A 68 4.81 -3.02 -8.55
C TYR A 68 3.53 -3.85 -8.57
N PRO A 69 3.57 -5.05 -7.97
CA PRO A 69 2.37 -5.86 -7.80
C PRO A 69 1.44 -5.16 -6.82
N PHE A 70 0.16 -5.08 -7.16
CA PHE A 70 -0.89 -4.71 -6.22
C PHE A 70 -1.75 -5.93 -5.92
N VAL A 71 -2.16 -6.05 -4.66
CA VAL A 71 -3.18 -7.02 -4.22
C VAL A 71 -4.46 -6.25 -3.94
N ASP A 72 -5.59 -6.75 -4.48
CA ASP A 72 -6.94 -6.24 -4.20
C ASP A 72 -7.77 -7.36 -3.58
N GLU A 73 -8.05 -7.23 -2.28
CA GLU A 73 -8.93 -8.13 -1.53
C GLU A 73 -10.38 -7.66 -1.65
N LEU A 74 -11.23 -8.48 -2.27
CA LEU A 74 -12.65 -8.21 -2.41
C LEU A 74 -13.41 -8.51 -1.10
N PRO A 75 -14.64 -8.00 -0.91
CA PRO A 75 -15.41 -8.23 0.32
C PRO A 75 -15.67 -9.70 0.66
N ASN A 76 -15.61 -10.60 -0.33
CA ASN A 76 -15.75 -12.04 -0.16
C ASN A 76 -14.40 -12.75 0.13
N GLY A 77 -13.32 -12.01 0.35
CA GLY A 77 -11.96 -12.53 0.58
C GLY A 77 -11.23 -12.98 -0.68
N THR A 78 -11.81 -12.82 -1.87
CA THR A 78 -11.11 -13.15 -3.12
C THR A 78 -9.99 -12.16 -3.37
N LEU A 79 -8.78 -12.66 -3.66
CA LEU A 79 -7.65 -11.84 -4.03
C LEU A 79 -7.59 -11.68 -5.55
N GLY A 80 -7.71 -10.43 -6.00
CA GLY A 80 -7.29 -9.98 -7.32
C GLY A 80 -5.89 -9.39 -7.27
N GLY A 81 -5.30 -9.17 -8.43
CA GLY A 81 -4.04 -8.47 -8.53
C GLY A 81 -3.70 -8.07 -9.96
N GLY A 82 -2.53 -7.48 -10.09
CA GLY A 82 -1.94 -7.09 -11.36
C GLY A 82 -0.78 -6.14 -11.13
N ASP A 83 -0.25 -5.62 -12.23
CA ASP A 83 0.82 -4.64 -12.17
C ASP A 83 0.26 -3.22 -12.19
N VAL A 84 0.80 -2.39 -11.29
CA VAL A 84 0.55 -0.95 -11.26
C VAL A 84 1.84 -0.23 -11.58
N THR A 85 1.74 0.82 -12.39
CA THR A 85 2.86 1.74 -12.59
C THR A 85 2.68 2.99 -11.76
N LEU A 86 3.78 3.55 -11.26
CA LEU A 86 3.81 4.86 -10.62
C LEU A 86 5.02 5.62 -11.17
N LYS A 87 4.76 6.80 -11.73
CA LYS A 87 5.74 7.67 -12.37
C LYS A 87 5.57 9.11 -11.93
N GLY A 88 6.64 9.89 -12.02
CA GLY A 88 6.61 11.34 -11.82
C GLY A 88 7.67 11.81 -10.83
N PRO A 89 7.56 13.04 -10.30
CA PRO A 89 6.47 13.97 -10.56
C PRO A 89 6.40 14.42 -12.03
N VAL A 90 5.19 14.57 -12.55
CA VAL A 90 4.90 15.27 -13.81
C VAL A 90 4.26 16.62 -13.51
N ALA A 91 4.37 17.57 -14.44
CA ALA A 91 3.61 18.81 -14.37
C ALA A 91 2.13 18.53 -14.66
N TRP A 92 1.24 19.02 -13.79
CA TRP A 92 -0.20 18.97 -13.97
C TRP A 92 -0.81 20.30 -13.55
N GLU A 93 -1.35 21.05 -14.51
CA GLU A 93 -1.81 22.42 -14.30
C GLU A 93 -0.74 23.27 -13.60
N SER A 94 -1.01 23.78 -12.39
CA SER A 94 -0.09 24.57 -11.56
C SER A 94 0.65 23.78 -10.49
N HIS A 95 0.56 22.44 -10.47
CA HIS A 95 1.13 21.59 -9.43
C HIS A 95 1.94 20.41 -10.01
N GLN A 96 2.72 19.76 -9.14
CA GLN A 96 3.35 18.48 -9.45
C GLN A 96 2.42 17.34 -9.06
N ALA A 97 2.36 16.29 -9.89
CA ALA A 97 1.57 15.10 -9.62
C ALA A 97 2.34 13.81 -9.94
N TYR A 98 2.07 12.73 -9.21
CA TYR A 98 2.43 11.39 -9.66
C TYR A 98 1.36 10.84 -10.57
N GLN A 99 1.78 10.20 -11.65
CA GLN A 99 0.93 9.41 -12.52
C GLN A 99 0.94 7.95 -12.08
N ARG A 100 -0.24 7.38 -11.85
CA ARG A 100 -0.43 5.99 -11.48
C ARG A 100 -1.29 5.28 -12.53
N LYS A 101 -0.78 4.21 -13.14
CA LYS A 101 -1.58 3.33 -14.01
C LYS A 101 -2.09 2.15 -13.22
N VAL A 102 -3.39 2.07 -13.04
CA VAL A 102 -4.08 0.86 -12.58
C VAL A 102 -4.71 0.15 -13.77
N PRO A 103 -5.11 -1.14 -13.66
CA PRO A 103 -5.61 -1.90 -14.81
C PRO A 103 -6.74 -1.24 -15.61
N ARG A 104 -7.55 -0.38 -14.97
CA ARG A 104 -8.74 0.25 -15.58
C ARG A 104 -8.69 1.77 -15.71
N ALA A 105 -7.60 2.43 -15.29
CA ALA A 105 -7.54 3.90 -15.27
C ALA A 105 -6.10 4.41 -15.27
N ASN A 106 -5.91 5.62 -15.81
CA ASN A 106 -4.80 6.47 -15.42
C ASN A 106 -5.30 7.44 -14.35
N GLU A 107 -4.51 7.59 -13.29
CA GLU A 107 -4.81 8.44 -12.15
C GLU A 107 -3.64 9.43 -11.96
N LEU A 108 -3.94 10.67 -11.56
CA LEU A 108 -2.94 11.65 -11.14
C LEU A 108 -3.14 12.01 -9.67
N TYR A 109 -2.05 12.10 -8.93
CA TYR A 109 -2.04 12.38 -7.49
C TYR A 109 -1.15 13.56 -7.13
N ALA A 110 -1.70 14.56 -6.46
CA ALA A 110 -0.95 15.73 -5.99
C ALA A 110 -1.16 15.95 -4.49
N LEU A 111 -0.31 16.74 -3.84
CA LEU A 111 -0.49 17.12 -2.44
C LEU A 111 -1.78 17.92 -2.28
N THR A 112 -2.56 17.61 -1.24
CA THR A 112 -3.67 18.46 -0.82
C THR A 112 -3.16 19.83 -0.36
N PRO A 113 -3.98 20.90 -0.43
CA PRO A 113 -3.55 22.25 -0.02
C PRO A 113 -3.05 22.33 1.42
N ASP A 114 -3.64 21.53 2.32
CA ASP A 114 -3.26 21.43 3.73
C ASP A 114 -2.05 20.49 3.99
N LYS A 115 -1.52 19.85 2.93
CA LYS A 115 -0.36 18.95 2.96
C LYS A 115 -0.53 17.76 3.92
N THR A 116 -1.75 17.26 4.07
CA THR A 116 -2.05 16.10 4.93
C THR A 116 -2.34 14.82 4.15
N ALA A 117 -2.50 14.91 2.83
CA ALA A 117 -2.68 13.77 1.95
C ALA A 117 -2.11 14.03 0.55
N LEU A 118 -1.90 12.97 -0.21
CA LEU A 118 -1.96 13.01 -1.67
C LEU A 118 -3.41 12.70 -2.09
N GLY A 119 -3.98 13.59 -2.88
CA GLY A 119 -5.33 13.51 -3.43
C GLY A 119 -5.31 13.16 -4.90
N ARG A 120 -6.32 12.42 -5.40
CA ARG A 120 -6.50 12.34 -6.85
C ARG A 120 -6.89 13.71 -7.37
N VAL A 121 -6.20 14.14 -8.41
CA VAL A 121 -6.52 15.36 -9.17
C VAL A 121 -7.11 15.05 -10.55
N HIS A 122 -6.90 13.82 -11.03
CA HIS A 122 -7.52 13.29 -12.25
C HIS A 122 -7.64 11.77 -12.16
N ASP A 123 -8.70 11.23 -12.75
CA ASP A 123 -8.93 9.79 -12.92
C ASP A 123 -9.77 9.61 -14.19
N ASP A 124 -9.26 8.87 -15.17
CA ASP A 124 -9.91 8.72 -16.49
C ASP A 124 -11.37 8.26 -16.43
N ARG A 125 -11.78 7.61 -15.34
CA ARG A 125 -13.14 7.11 -15.15
C ARG A 125 -14.13 8.21 -14.73
N VAL A 126 -13.65 9.28 -14.10
CA VAL A 126 -14.49 10.32 -13.49
C VAL A 126 -14.12 11.76 -13.88
N GLY A 127 -12.95 11.99 -14.48
CA GLY A 127 -12.45 13.29 -14.89
C GLY A 127 -11.60 13.97 -13.82
N THR A 128 -11.57 15.30 -13.87
CA THR A 128 -10.82 16.14 -12.91
C THR A 128 -11.47 16.09 -11.54
N ILE A 129 -10.64 16.06 -10.50
CA ILE A 129 -11.04 15.99 -9.10
C ILE A 129 -10.32 17.10 -8.34
N SER A 130 -11.02 17.81 -7.45
CA SER A 130 -10.43 18.80 -6.56
C SER A 130 -10.59 18.39 -5.11
N ASN A 131 -9.52 18.60 -4.33
CA ASN A 131 -9.49 18.46 -2.87
C ASN A 131 -10.02 17.11 -2.37
N GLU A 132 -9.61 16.01 -3.03
CA GLU A 132 -9.70 14.68 -2.45
C GLU A 132 -8.51 14.43 -1.53
N GLY A 133 -8.69 13.72 -0.42
CA GLY A 133 -7.59 13.08 0.29
C GLY A 133 -7.68 11.57 0.09
N LYS A 134 -6.66 10.93 -0.49
CA LYS A 134 -6.66 9.48 -0.75
C LYS A 134 -5.54 8.72 -0.06
N PHE A 135 -4.40 9.38 0.11
CA PHE A 135 -3.17 8.78 0.59
C PHE A 135 -2.61 9.64 1.73
N PRO A 136 -2.65 9.20 2.99
CA PRO A 136 -2.14 9.99 4.11
C PRO A 136 -0.66 10.34 3.92
N VAL A 137 -0.29 11.60 4.14
CA VAL A 137 1.10 12.07 4.26
C VAL A 137 1.19 13.14 5.35
N GLY A 138 2.39 13.50 5.77
CA GLY A 138 2.61 14.50 6.81
C GLY A 138 2.33 13.95 8.22
N GLN A 139 2.03 14.83 9.17
CA GLN A 139 1.81 14.42 10.56
C GLN A 139 0.42 13.79 10.74
N TRP A 140 0.41 12.58 11.32
CA TRP A 140 -0.78 11.83 11.67
C TRP A 140 -0.66 11.15 13.03
N ALA A 141 -1.81 10.98 13.69
CA ALA A 141 -1.96 10.22 14.92
C ALA A 141 -2.76 8.92 14.70
N GLN A 142 -2.52 7.93 15.55
CA GLN A 142 -3.27 6.67 15.57
C GLN A 142 -4.77 6.94 15.80
N GLY A 143 -5.64 6.38 14.95
CA GLY A 143 -7.09 6.58 15.02
C GLY A 143 -7.57 7.93 14.45
N GLN A 144 -6.65 8.81 14.03
CA GLN A 144 -7.03 10.12 13.51
C GLN A 144 -7.81 9.98 12.20
N LYS A 145 -8.82 10.85 12.05
CA LYS A 145 -9.60 10.99 10.83
C LYS A 145 -9.45 12.39 10.25
N ARG A 146 -9.36 12.50 8.93
CA ARG A 146 -9.49 13.77 8.21
C ARG A 146 -10.50 13.61 7.08
N SER A 147 -11.34 14.61 6.91
CA SER A 147 -12.35 14.64 5.85
C SER A 147 -12.06 15.78 4.89
N TYR A 148 -12.28 15.52 3.61
CA TYR A 148 -11.98 16.43 2.51
C TYR A 148 -13.25 16.69 1.70
N SER A 149 -13.53 17.96 1.44
CA SER A 149 -14.63 18.38 0.58
C SER A 149 -14.19 18.22 -0.88
N THR A 150 -14.56 17.09 -1.48
CA THR A 150 -14.13 16.67 -2.81
C THR A 150 -15.13 17.12 -3.86
N ILE A 151 -14.62 17.66 -4.97
CA ILE A 151 -15.42 18.06 -6.13
C ILE A 151 -14.98 17.25 -7.34
N TYR A 152 -15.93 16.60 -7.99
CA TYR A 152 -15.73 15.88 -9.25
C TYR A 152 -16.28 16.73 -10.39
N TYR A 153 -15.46 16.99 -11.41
CA TYR A 153 -15.83 17.74 -12.59
C TYR A 153 -16.07 16.78 -13.74
N SER A 154 -17.30 16.74 -14.25
CA SER A 154 -17.69 15.89 -15.37
C SER A 154 -18.48 16.68 -16.41
N THR A 155 -18.71 16.08 -17.58
CA THR A 155 -19.59 16.64 -18.60
C THR A 155 -21.04 16.81 -18.14
N ARG A 156 -21.45 16.14 -17.05
CA ARG A 156 -22.77 16.27 -16.42
C ARG A 156 -22.84 17.35 -15.34
N GLY A 157 -21.76 18.10 -15.15
CA GLY A 157 -21.62 19.13 -14.13
C GLY A 157 -20.75 18.70 -12.94
N GLU A 158 -20.77 19.54 -11.90
CA GLU A 158 -20.03 19.32 -10.66
C GLU A 158 -20.81 18.39 -9.72
N ARG A 159 -20.09 17.44 -9.11
CA ARG A 159 -20.61 16.63 -8.01
C ARG A 159 -19.73 16.84 -6.79
N ARG A 160 -20.34 17.20 -5.66
CA ARG A 160 -19.64 17.42 -4.38
C ARG A 160 -19.88 16.25 -3.44
N GLU A 161 -18.84 15.83 -2.75
CA GLU A 161 -18.90 14.74 -1.78
C GLU A 161 -17.80 14.86 -0.73
N SER A 162 -18.04 14.37 0.49
CA SER A 162 -16.97 14.21 1.48
C SER A 162 -16.24 12.88 1.29
N THR A 163 -14.91 12.93 1.26
CA THR A 163 -14.04 11.74 1.41
C THR A 163 -13.35 11.78 2.76
N THR A 164 -13.15 10.63 3.39
CA THR A 164 -12.55 10.53 4.73
C THR A 164 -11.41 9.54 4.73
N LEU A 165 -10.26 9.95 5.27
CA LEU A 165 -9.14 9.09 5.65
C LEU A 165 -9.20 8.79 7.14
N GLU A 166 -8.86 7.56 7.53
CA GLU A 166 -8.78 7.10 8.92
C GLU A 166 -7.52 6.26 9.13
N ILE A 167 -6.70 6.62 10.12
CA ILE A 167 -5.53 5.83 10.48
C ILE A 167 -5.95 4.67 11.39
N GLU A 168 -5.88 3.46 10.86
CA GLU A 168 -6.31 2.26 11.57
C GLU A 168 -5.16 1.63 12.34
N LYS A 169 -3.97 1.60 11.73
CA LYS A 169 -2.72 1.14 12.36
C LYS A 169 -1.58 2.01 11.82
N LEU A 170 -1.14 2.98 12.61
CA LEU A 170 -0.12 3.97 12.26
C LEU A 170 1.26 3.32 12.11
N SER A 171 1.52 2.27 12.90
CA SER A 171 2.66 1.39 12.79
C SER A 171 2.19 -0.06 12.92
N CYS A 172 2.71 -0.94 12.08
CA CYS A 172 2.51 -2.37 12.18
C CYS A 172 3.65 -3.15 11.55
N VAL A 173 3.69 -4.45 11.85
CA VAL A 173 4.47 -5.42 11.08
C VAL A 173 3.56 -6.06 10.05
N TYR A 174 3.94 -5.95 8.77
CA TYR A 174 3.24 -6.60 7.66
C TYR A 174 4.23 -7.44 6.87
N GLU A 175 3.96 -8.75 6.74
CA GLU A 175 4.84 -9.71 6.06
C GLU A 175 6.31 -9.60 6.53
N GLY A 176 6.51 -9.51 7.84
CA GLY A 176 7.83 -9.37 8.46
C GLY A 176 8.49 -7.99 8.31
N THR A 177 7.82 -7.02 7.66
CA THR A 177 8.35 -5.66 7.47
C THR A 177 7.77 -4.73 8.55
N PRO A 178 8.59 -4.21 9.50
CA PRO A 178 8.14 -3.25 10.49
C PRO A 178 7.92 -1.86 9.90
N GLY A 179 7.13 -1.03 10.60
CA GLY A 179 6.84 0.35 10.19
C GLY A 179 5.89 0.47 9.00
N ALA A 180 5.23 -0.64 8.62
CA ALA A 180 4.07 -0.64 7.75
C ALA A 180 2.91 0.11 8.39
N MET A 181 1.90 0.44 7.61
CA MET A 181 0.77 1.25 8.06
C MET A 181 -0.50 0.80 7.35
N GLN A 182 -1.59 0.67 8.10
CA GLN A 182 -2.93 0.41 7.58
C GLN A 182 -3.84 1.63 7.81
N TYR A 183 -4.58 2.00 6.77
CA TYR A 183 -5.55 3.10 6.84
C TYR A 183 -6.80 2.81 6.00
N GLY A 184 -7.89 3.43 6.37
CA GLY A 184 -9.15 3.42 5.63
C GLY A 184 -9.33 4.68 4.79
N TRP A 185 -10.00 4.53 3.65
CA TRP A 185 -10.57 5.63 2.88
C TRP A 185 -12.02 5.33 2.57
N LYS A 186 -12.90 6.31 2.72
CA LYS A 186 -14.32 6.16 2.39
C LYS A 186 -14.93 7.41 1.80
N THR A 187 -16.03 7.24 1.08
CA THR A 187 -16.86 8.32 0.56
C THR A 187 -18.16 8.44 1.36
N ALA A 188 -18.78 9.62 1.37
CA ALA A 188 -20.08 9.82 2.01
C ALA A 188 -21.20 8.98 1.37
N SER A 189 -21.07 8.62 0.09
CA SER A 189 -21.95 7.69 -0.65
C SER A 189 -21.75 6.22 -0.27
N GLY A 190 -20.82 5.91 0.62
CA GLY A 190 -20.67 4.59 1.23
C GLY A 190 -19.60 3.69 0.60
N THR A 191 -18.87 4.16 -0.42
CA THR A 191 -17.71 3.42 -0.90
C THR A 191 -16.62 3.41 0.17
N SER A 192 -16.01 2.25 0.44
CA SER A 192 -15.04 2.08 1.53
C SER A 192 -13.94 1.09 1.13
N TYR A 193 -12.70 1.51 1.36
CA TYR A 193 -11.50 0.71 1.13
C TYR A 193 -10.57 0.78 2.34
N GLY A 194 -9.81 -0.28 2.57
CA GLY A 194 -8.59 -0.27 3.38
C GLY A 194 -7.36 -0.29 2.48
N TYR A 195 -6.23 0.17 3.00
CA TYR A 195 -4.94 0.17 2.30
C TYR A 195 -3.82 -0.19 3.26
N ILE A 196 -2.75 -0.79 2.74
CA ILE A 196 -1.50 -1.03 3.48
C ILE A 196 -0.31 -0.43 2.73
N TYR A 197 0.38 0.48 3.42
CA TYR A 197 1.71 0.92 3.04
C TYR A 197 2.77 0.07 3.71
N VAL A 198 3.83 -0.21 2.96
CA VAL A 198 5.00 -0.92 3.47
C VAL A 198 6.25 -0.13 3.09
N PRO A 199 7.10 0.27 4.06
CA PRO A 199 8.36 0.95 3.77
C PRO A 199 9.19 0.20 2.73
N GLY A 200 9.74 0.94 1.74
CA GLY A 200 10.52 0.34 0.66
C GLY A 200 9.71 -0.45 -0.39
N LYS A 201 8.41 -0.67 -0.18
CA LYS A 201 7.54 -1.35 -1.15
C LYS A 201 6.41 -0.46 -1.66
N GLY A 202 5.97 0.55 -0.91
CA GLY A 202 4.92 1.48 -1.32
C GLY A 202 3.52 0.99 -0.90
N LEU A 203 2.51 1.30 -1.72
CA LEU A 203 1.17 0.73 -1.57
C LEU A 203 1.14 -0.73 -2.05
N THR A 204 0.93 -1.67 -1.13
CA THR A 204 1.05 -3.12 -1.43
C THR A 204 -0.29 -3.85 -1.43
N HIS A 205 -1.25 -3.38 -0.63
CA HIS A 205 -2.52 -4.06 -0.43
C HIS A 205 -3.67 -3.04 -0.43
N VAL A 206 -4.75 -3.35 -1.17
CA VAL A 206 -6.04 -2.67 -1.12
C VAL A 206 -7.11 -3.66 -0.67
N MET A 207 -7.93 -3.29 0.31
CA MET A 207 -9.05 -4.10 0.79
C MET A 207 -10.34 -3.38 0.38
N THR A 208 -11.08 -3.92 -0.56
CA THR A 208 -12.41 -3.44 -0.91
C THR A 208 -13.41 -3.88 0.16
N ARG A 209 -13.96 -2.93 0.92
CA ARG A 209 -14.88 -3.23 2.04
C ARG A 209 -16.33 -3.07 1.64
N VAL A 210 -16.67 -1.95 1.02
CA VAL A 210 -18.03 -1.62 0.59
C VAL A 210 -17.96 -0.90 -0.75
N GLY A 211 -18.78 -1.35 -1.70
CA GLY A 211 -18.75 -0.84 -3.07
C GLY A 211 -17.43 -1.16 -3.76
N GLY A 212 -17.27 -0.70 -5.01
CA GLY A 212 -16.06 -0.90 -5.79
C GLY A 212 -16.20 -1.92 -6.93
N ARG A 213 -16.28 -1.37 -8.15
CA ARG A 213 -15.71 -1.92 -9.39
C ARG A 213 -15.73 -0.87 -10.50
#